data_AF-A0A2T0K339-F1
#
_entry.id   AF-A0A2T0K339-F1
#
_cell.length_a   1.000
_cell.length_b   1.000
_cell.length_c   1.000
_cell.angle_alpha   90.00
_cell.angle_beta   90.00
_cell.angle_gamma   90.00
#
_symmetry.space_group_name_H-M   'P 1'
#
loop_
_entity.id
_entity.type
_entity.pdbx_description
1 polymer ?
#
loop_
_entity_poly.entity_id
_entity_poly.type
_entity_poly.pdbx_seq_one_letter_code
_entity_poly.pdbx_strand_id
1 'polypeptide(L)'
;MSSGGIVMLPVAVVLAAGAAVVLTAAAAAALTVWAANRAAEAALNALGRVGDGFEAEATRQEQAAIAALRWPQVVAEAVERNARIRMLSVRAGRAGVTVTLPAPLDLAGRTEQEVVAWLTQADGLLRFADEALTAGCAAKEGERLAELLPASVTRLPDTAVALERLQETLRSRHTAPVLPRPAALDVSAVLRTLDPDANEEDRIAVLRVAVLAERAEPREARMYDRQLRLDVAAANDRAAGRRLAATMSAALEDPIVATTPPPGPYSGTAARLGAVIAGDAELTPDLLTEAAGAVRWAETVVRASYLRETVSQCLAQQGYTVDTAPGGLRLTREDWYEHSAEVWVDQDGVLNGRVVRENDVDGDQAEAGDRARCDEFNDALSEVGDRLHAEVAVDRNHRPQRRARSAPDTTRIQTQRRRQA
;
A
#
# COMPACT_ATOMS: atom_id res chain seq x y z
N MET A 1 18.96 -22.01 46.98
CA MET A 1 19.64 -20.87 46.33
C MET A 1 19.54 -21.11 44.84
N SER A 2 18.58 -20.45 44.20
CA SER A 2 18.16 -20.68 42.82
C SER A 2 18.95 -19.76 41.89
N SER A 3 19.79 -20.32 41.03
CA SER A 3 20.42 -19.63 39.91
C SER A 3 19.45 -19.68 38.73
N GLY A 4 18.58 -18.67 38.66
CA GLY A 4 17.75 -18.42 37.49
C GLY A 4 18.60 -17.85 36.36
N GLY A 5 19.02 -18.69 35.42
CA GLY A 5 19.58 -18.25 34.15
C GLY A 5 18.51 -17.54 33.33
N ILE A 6 18.67 -16.23 33.16
CA ILE A 6 17.83 -15.45 32.25
C ILE A 6 18.43 -15.61 30.85
N VAL A 7 17.66 -16.22 29.98
CA VAL A 7 17.89 -16.28 28.54
C VAL A 7 17.82 -14.84 28.01
N MET A 8 18.97 -14.27 27.68
CA MET A 8 19.04 -13.11 26.80
C MET A 8 18.61 -13.58 25.41
N LEU A 9 17.38 -13.25 25.01
CA LEU A 9 16.98 -13.34 23.62
C LEU A 9 17.81 -12.32 22.83
N PRO A 10 18.63 -12.75 21.86
CA PRO A 10 19.32 -11.80 20.99
C PRO A 10 18.26 -11.10 20.14
N VAL A 11 18.15 -9.78 20.29
CA VAL A 11 17.52 -8.89 19.31
C VAL A 11 18.42 -8.91 18.08
N ALA A 12 18.31 -9.97 17.28
CA ALA A 12 18.84 -10.04 15.94
C ALA A 12 17.74 -9.56 14.98
N VAL A 13 17.45 -8.26 15.00
CA VAL A 13 16.81 -7.58 13.87
C VAL A 13 17.94 -7.03 13.01
N VAL A 14 18.70 -7.94 12.40
CA VAL A 14 19.45 -7.68 11.18
C VAL A 14 18.75 -8.49 10.11
N LEU A 15 17.53 -8.06 9.78
CA LEU A 15 16.73 -8.66 8.72
C LEU A 15 16.90 -7.81 7.46
N ALA A 16 17.61 -8.40 6.49
CA ALA A 16 17.39 -8.26 5.06
C ALA A 16 17.43 -6.85 4.44
N ALA A 17 18.63 -6.26 4.35
CA ALA A 17 18.86 -5.06 3.53
C ALA A 17 18.87 -5.32 2.00
N GLY A 18 18.82 -6.58 1.55
CA GLY A 18 18.91 -6.93 0.12
C GLY A 18 17.60 -7.38 -0.56
N ALA A 19 16.71 -8.04 0.18
CA ALA A 19 15.51 -8.67 -0.38
C ALA A 19 14.18 -8.01 0.07
N ALA A 20 14.21 -7.13 1.08
CA ALA A 20 13.03 -6.41 1.55
C ALA A 20 12.65 -5.17 0.69
N VAL A 21 13.44 -4.86 -0.34
CA VAL A 21 13.33 -3.63 -1.14
C VAL A 21 12.26 -3.72 -2.24
N VAL A 22 11.72 -4.92 -2.53
CA VAL A 22 10.71 -5.12 -3.58
C VAL A 22 9.44 -5.78 -3.03
N LEU A 23 9.04 -5.39 -1.83
CA LEU A 23 7.61 -5.33 -1.55
C LEU A 23 7.08 -4.13 -2.33
N THR A 24 5.93 -4.25 -3.01
CA THR A 24 5.33 -3.05 -3.63
C THR A 24 5.28 -2.00 -2.54
N ALA A 25 5.94 -0.89 -2.82
CA ALA A 25 6.07 0.22 -1.89
C ALA A 25 4.75 0.57 -1.21
N ALA A 26 3.62 0.42 -1.92
CA ALA A 26 2.27 0.56 -1.39
C ALA A 26 1.90 -0.45 -0.29
N ALA A 27 2.20 -1.74 -0.46
CA ALA A 27 1.94 -2.77 0.55
C ALA A 27 2.89 -2.62 1.75
N ALA A 28 4.18 -2.36 1.50
CA ALA A 28 5.15 -2.08 2.55
C ALA A 28 4.81 -0.81 3.34
N ALA A 29 4.39 0.28 2.69
CA ALA A 29 3.93 1.52 3.31
C ALA A 29 2.65 1.31 4.12
N ALA A 30 1.66 0.58 3.59
CA ALA A 30 0.42 0.27 4.30
C ALA A 30 0.69 -0.55 5.59
N LEU A 31 1.61 -1.53 5.52
CA LEU A 31 1.99 -2.35 6.66
C LEU A 31 2.91 -1.63 7.64
N THR A 32 3.82 -0.77 7.16
CA THR A 32 4.70 0.03 8.04
C THR A 32 3.95 1.14 8.76
N VAL A 33 2.97 1.81 8.15
CA VAL A 33 2.10 2.78 8.87
C VAL A 33 1.29 2.07 9.95
N TRP A 34 0.76 0.88 9.64
CA TRP A 34 0.04 0.07 10.62
C TRP A 34 0.94 -0.44 11.76
N ALA A 35 2.14 -0.92 11.42
CA ALA A 35 3.12 -1.42 12.38
C ALA A 35 3.75 -0.29 13.23
N ALA A 36 3.98 0.90 12.66
CA ALA A 36 4.51 2.07 13.36
C ALA A 36 3.54 2.58 14.42
N ASN A 37 2.23 2.60 14.14
CA ASN A 37 1.21 2.94 15.14
C ASN A 37 1.19 1.94 16.32
N ARG A 38 1.44 0.65 16.06
CA ARG A 38 1.57 -0.39 17.10
C ARG A 38 2.91 -0.34 17.84
N ALA A 39 3.99 0.03 17.17
CA ALA A 39 5.33 0.11 17.74
C ALA A 39 5.52 1.36 18.63
N ALA A 40 4.86 2.47 18.31
CA ALA A 40 4.86 3.68 19.14
C ALA A 40 4.30 3.43 20.55
N GLU A 41 3.31 2.56 20.69
CA GLU A 41 2.76 2.13 21.99
C GLU A 41 3.73 1.25 22.79
N ALA A 42 4.58 0.47 22.11
CA ALA A 42 5.57 -0.41 22.74
C ALA A 42 6.87 0.30 23.12
N ALA A 43 7.30 1.29 22.32
CA ALA A 43 8.54 2.04 22.52
C ALA A 43 8.53 2.94 23.77
N LEU A 44 7.36 3.41 24.20
CA LEU A 44 7.19 4.20 25.44
C LEU A 44 7.48 3.40 26.72
N ASN A 45 7.52 2.06 26.65
CA ASN A 45 7.76 1.19 27.81
C ASN A 45 9.23 0.80 28.02
N ALA A 46 10.14 1.08 27.08
CA ALA A 46 11.46 0.44 27.05
C ALA A 46 12.66 1.35 27.34
N LEU A 47 12.50 2.68 27.35
CA LEU A 47 13.65 3.60 27.44
C LEU A 47 14.01 3.93 28.88
N GLY A 48 14.78 3.03 29.51
CA GLY A 48 15.35 3.24 30.83
C GLY A 48 16.65 2.48 31.07
N ARG A 49 17.77 2.98 30.49
CA ARG A 49 19.14 3.09 31.07
C ARG A 49 20.30 2.82 30.09
N VAL A 50 21.41 3.53 30.37
CA VAL A 50 22.85 3.20 30.19
C VAL A 50 23.60 3.96 29.07
N GLY A 51 24.41 4.97 29.47
CA GLY A 51 25.88 4.89 29.60
C GLY A 51 26.78 5.37 28.43
N ASP A 52 27.53 6.45 28.67
CA ASP A 52 28.36 7.26 27.75
C ASP A 52 29.51 6.56 26.98
N GLY A 53 29.81 5.29 27.25
CA GLY A 53 30.72 4.48 26.41
C GLY A 53 30.04 3.92 25.15
N PHE A 54 28.70 3.87 25.16
CA PHE A 54 27.89 3.51 24.01
C PHE A 54 27.68 4.69 23.08
N GLU A 55 27.99 5.93 23.44
CA GLU A 55 27.53 7.09 22.65
C GLU A 55 28.11 7.11 21.22
N ALA A 56 29.37 6.71 21.02
CA ALA A 56 29.98 6.64 19.68
C ALA A 56 29.59 5.39 18.86
N GLU A 57 29.30 4.27 19.52
CA GLU A 57 28.79 3.06 18.85
C GLU A 57 27.29 3.19 18.58
N ALA A 58 26.53 3.74 19.53
CA ALA A 58 25.14 4.15 19.40
C ALA A 58 24.99 5.21 18.32
N THR A 59 25.85 6.23 18.22
CA THR A 59 25.80 7.19 17.11
C THR A 59 26.03 6.50 15.76
N ARG A 60 26.95 5.53 15.67
CA ARG A 60 27.17 4.77 14.42
C ARG A 60 26.01 3.83 14.10
N GLN A 61 25.48 3.12 15.09
CA GLN A 61 24.31 2.24 14.94
C GLN A 61 23.04 3.05 14.66
N GLU A 62 22.88 4.22 15.26
CA GLU A 62 21.80 5.17 15.04
C GLU A 62 21.92 5.76 13.64
N GLN A 63 23.11 6.16 13.19
CA GLN A 63 23.32 6.60 11.81
C GLN A 63 23.04 5.48 10.80
N ALA A 64 23.46 4.25 11.08
CA ALA A 64 23.16 3.08 10.25
C ALA A 64 21.65 2.74 10.26
N ALA A 65 21.00 2.85 11.41
CA ALA A 65 19.56 2.65 11.55
C ALA A 65 18.76 3.75 10.85
N ILE A 66 19.15 5.01 10.99
CA ILE A 66 18.57 6.15 10.27
C ILE A 66 18.73 5.92 8.77
N ALA A 67 19.92 5.55 8.29
CA ALA A 67 20.17 5.25 6.89
C ALA A 67 19.30 4.09 6.38
N ALA A 68 19.14 3.03 7.18
CA ALA A 68 18.28 1.89 6.86
C ALA A 68 16.79 2.25 6.81
N LEU A 69 16.35 3.25 7.59
CA LEU A 69 14.95 3.70 7.65
C LEU A 69 14.60 4.79 6.62
N ARG A 70 15.59 5.47 6.03
CA ARG A 70 15.35 6.54 5.05
C ARG A 70 14.57 6.08 3.84
N TRP A 71 15.00 4.99 3.21
CA TRP A 71 14.30 4.47 2.03
C TRP A 71 12.84 4.09 2.32
N PRO A 72 12.53 3.30 3.37
CA PRO A 72 11.14 3.04 3.77
C PRO A 72 10.31 4.31 4.03
N GLN A 73 10.88 5.35 4.66
CA GLN A 73 10.19 6.61 4.92
C GLN A 73 9.85 7.35 3.62
N VAL A 74 10.84 7.53 2.75
CA VAL A 74 10.68 8.21 1.45
C VAL A 74 9.67 7.47 0.58
N VAL A 75 9.68 6.13 0.61
CA VAL A 75 8.69 5.28 -0.05
C VAL A 75 7.29 5.49 0.52
N ALA A 76 7.14 5.54 1.85
CA ALA A 76 5.84 5.77 2.49
C ALA A 76 5.26 7.14 2.12
N GLU A 77 6.10 8.18 2.09
CA GLU A 77 5.70 9.52 1.62
C GLU A 77 5.25 9.49 0.16
N ALA A 78 5.96 8.78 -0.72
CA ALA A 78 5.57 8.66 -2.13
C ALA A 78 4.22 7.96 -2.31
N VAL A 79 3.96 6.91 -1.51
CA VAL A 79 2.67 6.21 -1.50
C VAL A 79 1.55 7.13 -1.01
N GLU A 80 1.79 7.91 0.05
CA GLU A 80 0.83 8.91 0.54
C GLU A 80 0.52 9.96 -0.53
N ARG A 81 1.53 10.48 -1.24
CA ARG A 81 1.32 11.43 -2.35
C ARG A 81 0.55 10.79 -3.49
N ASN A 82 0.84 9.53 -3.85
CA ASN A 82 0.07 8.78 -4.86
C ASN A 82 -1.40 8.61 -4.45
N ALA A 83 -1.67 8.30 -3.18
CA ALA A 83 -3.03 8.23 -2.65
C ALA A 83 -3.75 9.59 -2.76
N ARG A 84 -3.06 10.68 -2.44
CA ARG A 84 -3.60 12.04 -2.56
C ARG A 84 -3.87 12.46 -4.00
N ILE A 85 -2.98 12.15 -4.94
CA ILE A 85 -3.18 12.36 -6.39
C ILE A 85 -4.49 11.70 -6.83
N ARG A 86 -4.71 10.45 -6.43
CA ARG A 86 -5.92 9.68 -6.76
C ARG A 86 -7.17 10.33 -6.17
N MET A 87 -7.14 10.70 -4.89
CA MET A 87 -8.26 11.37 -4.23
C MET A 87 -8.64 12.68 -4.93
N LEU A 88 -7.65 13.52 -5.25
CA LEU A 88 -7.89 14.77 -5.98
C LEU A 88 -8.42 14.52 -7.39
N SER A 89 -7.91 13.51 -8.09
CA SER A 89 -8.40 13.13 -9.43
C SER A 89 -9.89 12.74 -9.39
N VAL A 90 -10.29 11.92 -8.42
CA VAL A 90 -11.69 11.50 -8.26
C VAL A 90 -12.58 12.69 -7.91
N ARG A 91 -12.15 13.53 -6.96
CA ARG A 91 -12.89 14.74 -6.56
C ARG A 91 -13.05 15.74 -7.72
N ALA A 92 -11.98 15.99 -8.46
CA ALA A 92 -12.01 16.86 -9.64
C ALA A 92 -12.97 16.34 -10.72
N GLY A 93 -12.94 15.03 -10.99
CA GLY A 93 -13.87 14.38 -11.92
C GLY A 93 -15.34 14.54 -11.51
N ARG A 94 -15.66 14.35 -10.23
CA ARG A 94 -17.02 14.55 -9.69
C ARG A 94 -17.46 16.01 -9.75
N ALA A 95 -16.56 16.94 -9.44
CA ALA A 95 -16.85 18.37 -9.45
C ALA A 95 -16.99 18.93 -10.87
N GLY A 96 -16.47 18.22 -11.87
CA GLY A 96 -16.33 18.70 -13.25
C GLY A 96 -15.26 19.78 -13.38
N VAL A 97 -14.29 19.82 -12.47
CA VAL A 97 -13.19 20.80 -12.47
C VAL A 97 -11.98 20.16 -13.11
N THR A 98 -11.39 20.83 -14.10
CA THR A 98 -10.12 20.38 -14.69
C THR A 98 -8.96 20.87 -13.84
N VAL A 99 -8.18 19.94 -13.29
CA VAL A 99 -6.98 20.23 -12.51
C VAL A 99 -5.77 19.53 -13.15
N THR A 100 -4.60 20.14 -13.04
CA THR A 100 -3.34 19.50 -13.46
C THR A 100 -2.77 18.74 -12.27
N LEU A 101 -2.65 17.42 -12.38
CA LEU A 101 -2.08 16.55 -11.34
C LEU A 101 -0.77 15.93 -11.84
N PRO A 102 0.22 15.70 -10.96
CA PRO A 102 1.39 14.91 -11.32
C PRO A 102 0.97 13.46 -11.60
N ALA A 103 1.69 12.79 -12.49
CA ALA A 103 1.53 11.34 -12.67
C ALA A 103 1.94 10.61 -11.37
N PRO A 104 1.20 9.57 -10.94
CA PRO A 104 1.63 8.73 -9.83
C PRO A 104 3.03 8.17 -10.06
N LEU A 105 3.85 8.15 -9.00
CA LEU A 105 5.20 7.61 -9.09
C LEU A 105 5.19 6.09 -9.03
N ASP A 106 5.82 5.47 -10.02
CA ASP A 106 6.28 4.08 -9.95
C ASP A 106 7.66 4.05 -9.28
N LEU A 107 7.76 3.25 -8.22
CA LEU A 107 8.96 3.12 -7.39
C LEU A 107 9.93 2.06 -7.91
N ALA A 108 9.51 1.25 -8.89
CA ALA A 108 10.36 0.24 -9.50
C ALA A 108 11.61 0.88 -10.14
N GLY A 109 12.80 0.41 -9.72
CA GLY A 109 14.08 0.86 -10.25
C GLY A 109 14.48 2.29 -9.89
N ARG A 110 13.78 2.95 -8.96
CA ARG A 110 14.08 4.32 -8.54
C ARG A 110 15.07 4.38 -7.40
N THR A 111 15.88 5.42 -7.40
CA THR A 111 16.78 5.79 -6.30
C THR A 111 16.10 6.72 -5.31
N GLU A 112 16.57 6.75 -4.06
CA GLU A 112 16.08 7.67 -3.01
C GLU A 112 16.02 9.13 -3.49
N GLN A 113 17.08 9.59 -4.18
CA GLN A 113 17.17 10.97 -4.65
C GLN A 113 16.10 11.31 -5.70
N GLU A 114 15.80 10.38 -6.61
CA GLU A 114 14.73 10.58 -7.60
C GLU A 114 13.36 10.66 -6.94
N VAL A 115 13.10 9.83 -5.92
CA VAL A 115 11.83 9.86 -5.19
C VAL A 115 11.67 11.17 -4.43
N VAL A 116 12.71 11.64 -3.74
CA VAL A 116 12.70 12.93 -3.01
C VAL A 116 12.49 14.11 -3.97
N ALA A 117 13.14 14.09 -5.14
CA ALA A 117 12.95 15.12 -6.16
C ALA A 117 11.50 15.13 -6.68
N TRP A 118 10.94 13.95 -6.95
CA TRP A 118 9.54 13.82 -7.35
C TRP A 118 8.58 14.31 -6.26
N LEU A 119 8.81 13.96 -4.99
CA LEU A 119 7.98 14.40 -3.86
C LEU A 119 7.91 15.93 -3.78
N THR A 120 9.06 16.60 -3.90
CA THR A 120 9.14 18.06 -3.87
C THR A 120 8.34 18.69 -5.03
N GLN A 121 8.43 18.12 -6.22
CA GLN A 121 7.67 18.59 -7.39
C GLN A 121 6.17 18.33 -7.23
N ALA A 122 5.81 17.15 -6.74
CA ALA A 122 4.43 16.72 -6.56
C ALA A 122 3.71 17.61 -5.54
N ASP A 123 4.35 17.97 -4.42
CA ASP A 123 3.76 18.84 -3.39
C ASP A 123 3.38 20.22 -3.95
N GLY A 124 4.22 20.79 -4.82
CA GLY A 124 3.92 22.04 -5.52
C GLY A 124 2.66 21.93 -6.40
N LEU A 125 2.58 20.89 -7.24
CA LEU A 125 1.46 20.67 -8.15
C LEU A 125 0.16 20.31 -7.40
N LEU A 126 0.26 19.49 -6.35
CA LEU A 126 -0.89 19.10 -5.52
C LEU A 126 -1.50 20.31 -4.82
N ARG A 127 -0.67 21.25 -4.33
CA ARG A 127 -1.16 22.50 -3.75
C ARG A 127 -1.94 23.33 -4.78
N PHE A 128 -1.40 23.53 -5.98
CA PHE A 128 -2.10 24.26 -7.04
C PHE A 128 -3.41 23.58 -7.48
N ALA A 129 -3.41 22.25 -7.55
CA ALA A 129 -4.61 21.47 -7.88
C ALA A 129 -5.70 21.62 -6.81
N ASP A 130 -5.33 21.58 -5.53
CA ASP A 130 -6.28 21.74 -4.41
C ASP A 130 -6.85 23.17 -4.34
N GLU A 131 -6.02 24.19 -4.59
CA GLU A 131 -6.47 25.59 -4.72
C GLU A 131 -7.47 25.75 -5.88
N ALA A 132 -7.16 25.19 -7.06
CA ALA A 132 -8.04 25.24 -8.22
C ALA A 132 -9.35 24.49 -7.99
N LEU A 133 -9.30 23.31 -7.36
CA LEU A 133 -10.48 22.52 -7.02
C LEU A 133 -11.36 23.26 -6.01
N THR A 134 -10.77 23.81 -4.96
CA THR A 134 -11.49 24.58 -3.94
C THR A 134 -12.15 25.81 -4.56
N ALA A 135 -11.45 26.55 -5.41
CA ALA A 135 -12.02 27.69 -6.14
C ALA A 135 -13.17 27.28 -7.07
N GLY A 136 -13.03 26.17 -7.80
CA GLY A 136 -14.06 25.65 -8.70
C GLY A 136 -15.30 25.12 -7.98
N CYS A 137 -15.15 24.60 -6.77
CA CYS A 137 -16.26 24.08 -5.96
C CYS A 137 -16.99 25.17 -5.14
N ALA A 138 -16.32 26.29 -4.82
CA ALA A 138 -16.84 27.28 -3.87
C ALA A 138 -18.24 27.84 -4.22
N ALA A 139 -18.53 28.07 -5.49
CA ALA A 139 -19.83 28.57 -5.93
C ALA A 139 -20.95 27.54 -5.69
N LYS A 140 -20.75 26.29 -6.10
CA LYS A 140 -21.71 25.18 -5.90
C LYS A 140 -21.91 24.88 -4.41
N GLU A 141 -20.84 24.94 -3.62
CA GLU A 141 -20.91 24.79 -2.17
C GLU A 141 -21.74 25.92 -1.54
N GLY A 142 -21.56 27.16 -2.01
CA GLY A 142 -22.32 28.32 -1.54
C GLY A 142 -23.82 28.19 -1.84
N GLU A 143 -24.17 27.79 -3.06
CA GLU A 143 -25.57 27.52 -3.46
C GLU A 143 -26.21 26.42 -2.60
N ARG A 144 -25.55 25.26 -2.48
CA ARG A 144 -26.06 24.13 -1.69
C ARG A 144 -26.14 24.46 -0.21
N LEU A 145 -25.21 25.26 0.31
CA LEU A 145 -25.26 25.71 1.70
C LEU A 145 -26.42 26.67 1.96
N ALA A 146 -26.68 27.60 1.04
CA ALA A 146 -27.80 28.53 1.15
C ALA A 146 -29.16 27.80 1.18
N GLU A 147 -29.30 26.68 0.46
CA GLU A 147 -30.48 25.82 0.49
C GLU A 147 -30.65 25.07 1.84
N LEU A 148 -29.55 24.70 2.49
CA LEU A 148 -29.56 23.94 3.74
C LEU A 148 -29.70 24.82 4.99
N LEU A 149 -29.40 26.11 4.88
CA LEU A 149 -29.49 27.05 6.00
C LEU A 149 -30.95 27.46 6.28
N PRO A 150 -31.33 27.64 7.56
CA PRO A 150 -32.66 28.16 7.89
C PRO A 150 -32.89 29.54 7.26
N ALA A 151 -34.10 29.78 6.72
CA ALA A 151 -34.44 31.04 6.06
C ALA A 151 -34.26 32.29 6.96
N SER A 152 -34.32 32.12 8.29
CA SER A 152 -34.01 33.18 9.26
C SER A 152 -32.55 33.63 9.21
N VAL A 153 -31.62 32.73 8.89
CA VAL A 153 -30.18 32.99 8.75
C VAL A 153 -29.86 33.54 7.36
N THR A 154 -30.47 32.99 6.30
CA THR A 154 -30.19 33.36 4.90
C THR A 154 -30.63 34.77 4.54
N ARG A 155 -31.63 35.33 5.23
CA ARG A 155 -32.16 36.69 4.99
C ARG A 155 -31.26 37.82 5.50
N LEU A 156 -30.20 37.51 6.23
CA LEU A 156 -29.28 38.51 6.77
C LEU A 156 -28.19 38.83 5.73
N PRO A 157 -27.98 40.10 5.35
CA PRO A 157 -26.93 40.51 4.42
C PRO A 157 -25.52 40.04 4.84
N ASP A 158 -25.29 39.92 6.14
CA ASP A 158 -24.01 39.51 6.69
C ASP A 158 -23.72 38.00 6.56
N THR A 159 -24.71 37.16 6.22
CA THR A 159 -24.51 35.70 6.11
C THR A 159 -23.65 35.33 4.91
N ALA A 160 -23.84 36.01 3.77
CA ALA A 160 -22.99 35.83 2.59
C ALA A 160 -21.53 36.23 2.89
N VAL A 161 -21.35 37.36 3.60
CA VAL A 161 -20.02 37.85 4.02
C VAL A 161 -19.34 36.89 5.00
N ALA A 162 -20.09 36.32 5.96
CA ALA A 162 -19.56 35.32 6.87
C ALA A 162 -19.12 34.05 6.13
N LEU A 163 -19.97 33.56 5.21
CA LEU A 163 -19.64 32.39 4.39
C LEU A 163 -18.38 32.62 3.55
N GLU A 164 -18.27 33.76 2.87
CA GLU A 164 -17.09 34.11 2.09
C GLU A 164 -15.82 34.12 2.94
N ARG A 165 -15.88 34.66 4.18
CA ARG A 165 -14.75 34.65 5.13
C ARG A 165 -14.38 33.24 5.60
N LEU A 166 -15.35 32.38 5.86
CA LEU A 166 -15.10 30.99 6.28
C LEU A 166 -14.52 30.17 5.12
N GLN A 167 -15.03 30.37 3.90
CA GLN A 167 -14.48 29.76 2.69
C GLN A 167 -13.07 30.29 2.39
N GLU A 168 -12.80 31.57 2.62
CA GLU A 168 -11.45 32.15 2.53
C GLU A 168 -10.52 31.53 3.57
N THR A 169 -11.01 31.30 4.79
CA THR A 169 -10.23 30.64 5.86
C THR A 169 -9.83 29.21 5.45
N LEU A 170 -10.74 28.47 4.80
CA LEU A 170 -10.43 27.15 4.25
C LEU A 170 -9.44 27.23 3.08
N ARG A 171 -9.55 28.23 2.18
CA ARG A 171 -8.61 28.43 1.07
C ARG A 171 -7.20 28.80 1.55
N SER A 172 -7.12 29.71 2.51
CA SER A 172 -5.87 30.25 3.05
C SER A 172 -5.09 29.28 3.95
N ARG A 173 -5.65 28.11 4.31
CA ARG A 173 -4.98 27.13 5.20
C ARG A 173 -3.69 26.54 4.61
N HIS A 174 -3.52 26.59 3.30
CA HIS A 174 -2.34 26.06 2.58
C HIS A 174 -1.13 27.00 2.59
N THR A 175 -1.31 28.22 3.09
CA THR A 175 -0.28 29.26 3.24
C THR A 175 -0.08 29.54 4.73
N ALA A 176 0.86 28.85 5.38
CA ALA A 176 1.17 29.09 6.80
C ALA A 176 1.69 30.52 7.02
N PRO A 177 1.34 31.19 8.14
CA PRO A 177 1.97 30.91 9.43
C PRO A 177 1.02 30.73 10.63
N VAL A 178 1.56 30.07 11.67
CA VAL A 178 1.01 29.84 13.02
C VAL A 178 0.62 31.17 13.69
N LEU A 179 -0.56 31.22 14.29
CA LEU A 179 -1.07 32.38 15.04
C LEU A 179 -1.64 31.98 16.42
N PRO A 180 -1.64 32.93 17.39
CA PRO A 180 -1.69 32.66 18.82
C PRO A 180 -3.04 32.15 19.33
N ARG A 181 -2.99 31.54 20.53
CA ARG A 181 -4.12 30.93 21.23
C ARG A 181 -5.23 31.96 21.52
N PRO A 182 -6.47 31.80 21.00
CA PRO A 182 -7.55 32.74 21.25
C PRO A 182 -8.20 32.52 22.63
N ALA A 183 -8.66 33.61 23.25
CA ALA A 183 -9.43 33.62 24.50
C ALA A 183 -10.96 33.61 24.29
N ALA A 184 -11.42 33.53 23.03
CA ALA A 184 -12.83 33.51 22.64
C ALA A 184 -13.12 32.37 21.66
N LEU A 185 -14.41 32.15 21.41
CA LEU A 185 -14.99 31.12 20.54
C LEU A 185 -14.57 31.39 19.08
N ASP A 186 -13.40 30.85 18.69
CA ASP A 186 -12.76 31.11 17.40
C ASP A 186 -13.12 30.01 16.39
N VAL A 187 -14.26 30.22 15.72
CA VAL A 187 -14.76 29.35 14.63
C VAL A 187 -13.71 29.20 13.53
N SER A 188 -12.96 30.27 13.22
CA SER A 188 -11.91 30.23 12.19
C SER A 188 -10.75 29.32 12.60
N ALA A 189 -10.35 29.34 13.87
CA ALA A 189 -9.32 28.42 14.37
C ALA A 189 -9.76 26.95 14.28
N VAL A 190 -11.03 26.63 14.57
CA VAL A 190 -11.56 25.27 14.43
C VAL A 190 -11.62 24.85 12.96
N LEU A 191 -12.05 25.74 12.05
CA LEU A 191 -12.06 25.41 10.62
C LEU A 191 -10.67 25.18 10.03
N ARG A 192 -9.64 25.86 10.53
CA ARG A 192 -8.25 25.61 10.12
C ARG A 192 -7.75 24.20 10.45
N THR A 193 -8.40 23.49 11.38
CA THR A 193 -8.07 22.09 11.68
C THR A 193 -8.81 21.09 10.79
N LEU A 194 -9.70 21.54 9.89
CA LEU A 194 -10.35 20.68 8.91
C LEU A 194 -9.33 20.18 7.88
N ASP A 195 -9.25 18.86 7.74
CA ASP A 195 -8.31 18.18 6.86
C ASP A 195 -8.47 18.68 5.41
N PRO A 196 -7.36 18.94 4.69
CA PRO A 196 -7.44 19.40 3.31
C PRO A 196 -8.13 18.42 2.37
N ASP A 197 -8.09 17.13 2.69
CA ASP A 197 -8.68 16.06 1.90
C ASP A 197 -10.15 15.75 2.30
N ALA A 198 -10.75 16.57 3.17
CA ALA A 198 -12.19 16.54 3.42
C ALA A 198 -12.94 16.82 2.10
N ASN A 199 -13.94 16.00 1.77
CA ASN A 199 -14.70 16.16 0.54
C ASN A 199 -15.71 17.32 0.64
N GLU A 200 -16.39 17.60 -0.47
CA GLU A 200 -17.35 18.70 -0.59
C GLU A 200 -18.53 18.56 0.41
N GLU A 201 -19.01 17.34 0.65
CA GLU A 201 -20.13 17.10 1.58
C GLU A 201 -19.72 17.32 3.04
N ASP A 202 -18.54 16.84 3.43
CA ASP A 202 -17.94 17.06 4.74
C ASP A 202 -17.73 18.56 4.99
N ARG A 203 -17.20 19.28 4.00
CA ARG A 203 -17.01 20.75 4.08
C ARG A 203 -18.34 21.48 4.24
N ILE A 204 -19.36 21.16 3.46
CA ILE A 204 -20.68 21.80 3.55
C ILE A 204 -21.30 21.56 4.94
N ALA A 205 -21.22 20.34 5.46
CA ALA A 205 -21.74 20.01 6.79
C ALA A 205 -21.07 20.84 7.89
N VAL A 206 -19.73 20.94 7.85
CA VAL A 206 -18.92 21.74 8.79
C VAL A 206 -19.21 23.24 8.65
N LEU A 207 -19.24 23.77 7.42
CA LEU A 207 -19.52 25.19 7.15
C LEU A 207 -20.91 25.59 7.64
N ARG A 208 -21.91 24.71 7.51
CA ARG A 208 -23.26 24.95 8.04
C ARG A 208 -23.24 25.19 9.54
N VAL A 209 -22.53 24.35 10.30
CA VAL A 209 -22.44 24.51 11.76
C VAL A 209 -21.59 25.70 12.13
N ALA A 210 -20.54 26.02 11.37
CA ALA A 210 -19.72 27.21 11.58
C ALA A 210 -20.54 28.50 11.44
N VAL A 211 -21.37 28.62 10.39
CA VAL A 211 -22.27 29.77 10.20
C VAL A 211 -23.28 29.89 11.35
N LEU A 212 -23.84 28.77 11.82
CA LEU A 212 -24.73 28.77 12.98
C LEU A 212 -24.00 29.22 14.25
N ALA A 213 -22.77 28.75 14.47
CA ALA A 213 -21.97 29.12 15.63
C ALA A 213 -21.64 30.62 15.70
N GLU A 214 -21.32 31.25 14.57
CA GLU A 214 -21.03 32.69 14.50
C GLU A 214 -22.26 33.58 14.77
N ARG A 215 -23.46 33.07 14.50
CA ARG A 215 -24.70 33.84 14.56
C ARG A 215 -25.55 33.57 15.79
N ALA A 216 -25.27 32.48 16.49
CA ALA A 216 -26.01 32.06 17.66
C ALA A 216 -25.80 32.99 18.86
N GLU A 217 -26.80 33.08 19.72
CA GLU A 217 -26.67 33.77 21.01
C GLU A 217 -25.58 33.12 21.88
N PRO A 218 -24.94 33.83 22.83
CA PRO A 218 -23.77 33.32 23.57
C PRO A 218 -23.93 31.94 24.24
N ARG A 219 -25.15 31.54 24.62
CA ARG A 219 -25.44 30.22 25.18
C ARG A 219 -25.49 29.13 24.10
N GLU A 220 -26.15 29.42 22.99
CA GLU A 220 -26.26 28.53 21.83
C GLU A 220 -24.94 28.42 21.08
N ALA A 221 -24.16 29.51 21.01
CA ALA A 221 -22.84 29.54 20.38
C ALA A 221 -21.89 28.50 20.98
N ARG A 222 -21.97 28.23 22.30
CA ARG A 222 -21.18 27.16 22.95
C ARG A 222 -21.61 25.76 22.53
N MET A 223 -22.91 25.56 22.33
CA MET A 223 -23.44 24.30 21.82
C MET A 223 -22.96 24.07 20.38
N TYR A 224 -23.06 25.09 19.53
CA TYR A 224 -22.60 25.01 18.15
C TYR A 224 -21.07 24.93 18.04
N ASP A 225 -20.27 25.54 18.91
CA ASP A 225 -18.81 25.33 18.98
C ASP A 225 -18.47 23.86 19.23
N ARG A 226 -19.15 23.25 20.21
CA ARG A 226 -18.95 21.84 20.52
C ARG A 226 -19.35 20.96 19.34
N GLN A 227 -20.48 21.26 18.71
CA GLN A 227 -20.93 20.53 17.52
C GLN A 227 -19.94 20.69 16.36
N LEU A 228 -19.44 21.91 16.12
CA LEU A 228 -18.47 22.20 15.07
C LEU A 228 -17.21 21.37 15.24
N ARG A 229 -16.67 21.29 16.46
CA ARG A 229 -15.49 20.47 16.76
C ARG A 229 -15.73 18.98 16.54
N LEU A 230 -16.92 18.47 16.90
CA LEU A 230 -17.29 17.08 16.66
C LEU A 230 -17.41 16.79 15.15
N ASP A 231 -18.03 17.70 14.40
CA ASP A 231 -18.21 17.55 12.95
C ASP A 231 -16.88 17.64 12.20
N VAL A 232 -15.98 18.54 12.62
CA VAL A 232 -14.62 18.62 12.08
C VAL A 232 -13.82 17.35 12.39
N ALA A 233 -13.90 16.83 13.61
CA ALA A 233 -13.23 15.57 13.96
C ALA A 233 -13.76 14.40 13.10
N ALA A 234 -15.09 14.27 12.96
CA ALA A 234 -15.69 13.23 12.15
C ALA A 234 -15.35 13.36 10.65
N ALA A 235 -15.29 14.59 10.12
CA ALA A 235 -14.85 14.86 8.75
C ALA A 235 -13.39 14.46 8.53
N ASN A 236 -12.52 14.75 9.50
CA ASN A 236 -11.10 14.38 9.46
C ASN A 236 -10.92 12.86 9.52
N ASP A 237 -11.70 12.16 10.35
CA ASP A 237 -11.68 10.69 10.43
C ASP A 237 -12.11 10.06 9.10
N ARG A 238 -13.16 10.60 8.45
CA ARG A 238 -13.56 10.15 7.11
C ARG A 238 -12.50 10.44 6.06
N ALA A 239 -11.86 11.62 6.09
CA ALA A 239 -10.75 11.95 5.19
C ALA A 239 -9.56 10.99 5.36
N ALA A 240 -9.19 10.67 6.60
CA ALA A 240 -8.17 9.68 6.91
C ALA A 240 -8.55 8.28 6.40
N GLY A 241 -9.81 7.87 6.56
CA GLY A 241 -10.34 6.62 6.01
C GLY A 241 -10.24 6.57 4.48
N ARG A 242 -10.52 7.67 3.78
CA ARG A 242 -10.37 7.77 2.31
C ARG A 242 -8.91 7.68 1.87
N ARG A 243 -7.98 8.32 2.59
CA ARG A 243 -6.54 8.18 2.33
C ARG A 243 -6.09 6.72 2.48
N LEU A 244 -6.49 6.07 3.57
CA LEU A 244 -6.17 4.67 3.80
C LEU A 244 -6.74 3.76 2.71
N ALA A 245 -8.00 3.99 2.31
CA ALA A 245 -8.63 3.26 1.20
C ALA A 245 -7.90 3.48 -0.13
N ALA A 246 -7.45 4.70 -0.42
CA ALA A 246 -6.65 5.01 -1.61
C ALA A 246 -5.31 4.29 -1.62
N THR A 247 -4.62 4.24 -0.48
CA THR A 247 -3.38 3.47 -0.32
C THR A 247 -3.61 1.97 -0.54
N MET A 248 -4.64 1.39 0.09
CA MET A 248 -4.96 -0.03 -0.09
C MET A 248 -5.38 -0.36 -1.53
N SER A 249 -6.17 0.50 -2.17
CA SER A 249 -6.58 0.33 -3.57
C SER A 249 -5.39 0.34 -4.52
N ALA A 250 -4.39 1.21 -4.28
CA ALA A 250 -3.20 1.26 -5.10
C ALA A 250 -2.43 -0.07 -5.13
N ALA A 251 -2.36 -0.79 -4.00
CA ALA A 251 -1.74 -2.12 -3.96
C ALA A 251 -2.53 -3.17 -4.75
N LEU A 252 -3.87 -3.06 -4.80
CA LEU A 252 -4.73 -3.99 -5.55
C LEU A 252 -4.78 -3.71 -7.05
N GLU A 253 -4.40 -2.50 -7.46
CA GLU A 253 -4.36 -2.04 -8.85
C GLU A 253 -3.00 -2.23 -9.51
N ASP A 254 -2.00 -2.75 -8.78
CA ASP A 254 -0.72 -3.16 -9.37
C ASP A 254 -0.97 -4.06 -10.59
N PRO A 255 -0.31 -3.85 -11.75
CA PRO A 255 -0.61 -4.59 -12.97
C PRO A 255 -0.57 -6.12 -12.83
N ILE A 256 0.34 -6.64 -12.00
CA ILE A 256 0.48 -8.09 -11.76
C ILE A 256 -0.67 -8.58 -10.89
N VAL A 257 -1.06 -7.78 -9.89
CA VAL A 257 -2.18 -8.09 -8.99
C VAL A 257 -3.51 -8.02 -9.74
N ALA A 258 -3.73 -6.97 -10.53
CA ALA A 258 -4.96 -6.73 -11.27
C ALA A 258 -5.25 -7.80 -12.34
N THR A 259 -4.21 -8.46 -12.86
CA THR A 259 -4.34 -9.57 -13.82
C THR A 259 -4.49 -10.93 -13.14
N THR A 260 -4.28 -11.00 -11.82
CA THR A 260 -4.41 -12.22 -11.03
C THR A 260 -5.78 -12.25 -10.34
N PRO A 261 -6.62 -13.28 -10.54
CA PRO A 261 -7.93 -13.32 -9.90
C PRO A 261 -7.79 -13.42 -8.37
N PRO A 262 -8.44 -12.53 -7.60
CA PRO A 262 -8.38 -12.59 -6.14
C PRO A 262 -9.13 -13.82 -5.59
N PRO A 263 -8.71 -14.33 -4.42
CA PRO A 263 -9.49 -15.29 -3.65
C PRO A 263 -10.92 -14.78 -3.42
N GLY A 264 -11.89 -15.70 -3.36
CA GLY A 264 -13.32 -15.38 -3.22
C GLY A 264 -13.66 -14.29 -2.18
N PRO A 265 -13.11 -14.33 -0.96
CA PRO A 265 -13.36 -13.31 0.07
C PRO A 265 -12.89 -11.89 -0.29
N TYR A 266 -11.95 -11.74 -1.22
CA TYR A 266 -11.37 -10.47 -1.63
C TYR A 266 -11.87 -9.99 -3.01
N SER A 267 -12.82 -10.74 -3.59
CA SER A 267 -13.42 -10.38 -4.87
C SER A 267 -14.29 -9.13 -4.70
N GLY A 268 -14.00 -8.09 -5.50
CA GLY A 268 -14.72 -6.81 -5.45
C GLY A 268 -14.25 -5.83 -4.38
N THR A 269 -13.26 -6.19 -3.55
CA THR A 269 -12.71 -5.29 -2.51
C THR A 269 -12.17 -3.99 -3.12
N ALA A 270 -11.44 -4.05 -4.24
CA ALA A 270 -10.93 -2.86 -4.92
C ALA A 270 -12.05 -1.88 -5.35
N ALA A 271 -13.16 -2.39 -5.88
CA ALA A 271 -14.31 -1.57 -6.26
C ALA A 271 -14.96 -0.89 -5.04
N ARG A 272 -15.07 -1.60 -3.92
CA ARG A 272 -15.61 -1.06 -2.65
C ARG A 272 -14.68 0.01 -2.06
N LEU A 273 -13.37 -0.19 -2.11
CA LEU A 273 -12.39 0.85 -1.75
C LEU A 273 -12.52 2.07 -2.67
N GLY A 274 -12.73 1.86 -3.97
CA GLY A 274 -13.05 2.91 -4.93
C GLY A 274 -14.25 3.77 -4.52
N ALA A 275 -15.33 3.15 -4.04
CA ALA A 275 -16.50 3.86 -3.53
C ALA A 275 -16.19 4.67 -2.26
N VAL A 276 -15.34 4.15 -1.37
CA VAL A 276 -14.87 4.90 -0.20
C VAL A 276 -14.05 6.12 -0.62
N ILE A 277 -13.08 5.95 -1.53
CA ILE A 277 -12.24 7.04 -2.07
C ILE A 277 -13.11 8.13 -2.69
N ALA A 278 -14.16 7.73 -3.42
CA ALA A 278 -15.13 8.64 -4.00
C ALA A 278 -16.00 9.36 -2.96
N GLY A 279 -16.11 8.83 -1.74
CA GLY A 279 -16.97 9.35 -0.67
C GLY A 279 -18.40 8.82 -0.72
N ASP A 280 -18.69 7.79 -1.53
CA ASP A 280 -20.02 7.16 -1.63
C ASP A 280 -20.24 6.07 -0.59
N ALA A 281 -19.19 5.69 0.13
CA ALA A 281 -19.21 4.70 1.20
C ALA A 281 -18.23 5.09 2.32
N GLU A 282 -18.44 4.52 3.50
CA GLU A 282 -17.51 4.64 4.63
C GLU A 282 -16.56 3.43 4.69
N LEU A 283 -15.35 3.65 5.20
CA LEU A 283 -14.42 2.57 5.49
C LEU A 283 -14.83 1.86 6.79
N THR A 284 -15.72 0.88 6.67
CA THR A 284 -16.16 0.09 7.83
C THR A 284 -15.03 -0.81 8.36
N PRO A 285 -15.07 -1.21 9.65
CA PRO A 285 -14.09 -2.15 10.20
C PRO A 285 -14.00 -3.48 9.44
N ASP A 286 -15.13 -3.95 8.91
CA ASP A 286 -15.19 -5.19 8.10
C ASP A 286 -14.49 -4.99 6.75
N LEU A 287 -14.76 -3.88 6.05
CA LEU A 287 -14.09 -3.56 4.79
C LEU A 287 -12.59 -3.33 5.01
N LEU A 288 -12.20 -2.72 6.12
CA LEU A 288 -10.79 -2.55 6.50
C LEU A 288 -10.10 -3.90 6.69
N THR A 289 -10.75 -4.85 7.37
CA THR A 289 -10.21 -6.20 7.60
C THR A 289 -10.09 -6.98 6.28
N GLU A 290 -11.11 -6.90 5.43
CA GLU A 290 -11.12 -7.51 4.10
C GLU A 290 -10.03 -6.92 3.20
N ALA A 291 -9.92 -5.59 3.15
CA ALA A 291 -8.91 -4.87 2.39
C ALA A 291 -7.49 -5.19 2.87
N ALA A 292 -7.26 -5.27 4.18
CA ALA A 292 -5.98 -5.71 4.72
C ALA A 292 -5.64 -7.16 4.31
N GLY A 293 -6.63 -8.05 4.25
CA GLY A 293 -6.47 -9.40 3.71
C GLY A 293 -6.12 -9.40 2.22
N ALA A 294 -6.83 -8.59 1.44
CA ALA A 294 -6.57 -8.42 0.01
C ALA A 294 -5.17 -7.85 -0.25
N VAL A 295 -4.71 -6.87 0.54
CA VAL A 295 -3.35 -6.31 0.42
C VAL A 295 -2.27 -7.34 0.74
N ARG A 296 -2.45 -8.17 1.78
CA ARG A 296 -1.52 -9.29 2.06
C ARG A 296 -1.49 -10.32 0.93
N TRP A 297 -2.64 -10.61 0.33
CA TRP A 297 -2.69 -11.47 -0.85
C TRP A 297 -1.95 -10.84 -2.04
N ALA A 298 -2.19 -9.55 -2.31
CA ALA A 298 -1.50 -8.81 -3.36
C ALA A 298 0.02 -8.81 -3.15
N GLU A 299 0.48 -8.67 -1.90
CA GLU A 299 1.87 -8.81 -1.51
C GLU A 299 2.44 -10.19 -1.89
N THR A 300 1.74 -11.29 -1.58
CA THR A 300 2.16 -12.64 -1.98
C THR A 300 2.28 -12.76 -3.49
N VAL A 301 1.33 -12.21 -4.26
CA VAL A 301 1.34 -12.23 -5.73
C VAL A 301 2.56 -11.50 -6.28
N VAL A 302 2.83 -10.28 -5.81
CA VAL A 302 3.97 -9.49 -6.28
C VAL A 302 5.29 -10.13 -5.87
N ARG A 303 5.41 -10.58 -4.61
CA ARG A 303 6.61 -11.30 -4.14
C ARG A 303 6.88 -12.54 -4.98
N ALA A 304 5.87 -13.35 -5.27
CA ALA A 304 6.02 -14.54 -6.10
C ALA A 304 6.46 -14.18 -7.53
N SER A 305 5.91 -13.10 -8.11
CA SER A 305 6.31 -12.66 -9.45
C SER A 305 7.75 -12.14 -9.49
N TYR A 306 8.15 -11.33 -8.50
CA TYR A 306 9.51 -10.83 -8.37
C TYR A 306 10.53 -11.96 -8.19
N LEU A 307 10.25 -12.91 -7.29
CA LEU A 307 11.10 -14.09 -7.08
C LEU A 307 11.23 -14.88 -8.38
N ARG A 308 10.11 -15.14 -9.07
CA ARG A 308 10.12 -15.86 -10.35
C ARG A 308 10.97 -15.15 -11.42
N GLU A 309 10.82 -13.83 -11.57
CA GLU A 309 11.62 -13.07 -12.54
C GLU A 309 13.11 -13.09 -12.18
N THR A 310 13.42 -12.91 -10.90
CA THR A 310 14.80 -12.93 -10.42
C THR A 310 15.42 -14.31 -10.62
N VAL A 311 14.74 -15.38 -10.22
CA VAL A 311 15.17 -16.77 -10.41
C VAL A 311 15.38 -17.07 -11.90
N SER A 312 14.47 -16.61 -12.77
CA SER A 312 14.61 -16.73 -14.23
C SER A 312 15.91 -16.09 -14.71
N GLN A 313 16.23 -14.88 -14.25
CA GLN A 313 17.49 -14.21 -14.60
C GLN A 313 18.72 -14.94 -14.05
N CYS A 314 18.65 -15.46 -12.81
CA CYS A 314 19.75 -16.22 -12.22
C CYS A 314 20.06 -17.50 -13.01
N LEU A 315 19.03 -18.28 -13.34
CA LEU A 315 19.17 -19.54 -14.04
C LEU A 315 19.60 -19.31 -15.51
N ALA A 316 19.13 -18.24 -16.15
CA ALA A 316 19.62 -17.85 -17.46
C ALA A 316 21.13 -17.55 -17.45
N GLN A 317 21.65 -16.90 -16.40
CA GLN A 317 23.09 -16.67 -16.22
C GLN A 317 23.89 -17.96 -16.02
N GLN A 318 23.27 -19.01 -15.46
CA GLN A 318 23.84 -20.34 -15.31
C GLN A 318 23.72 -21.21 -16.58
N GLY A 319 23.21 -20.66 -17.69
CA GLY A 319 23.13 -21.33 -18.98
C GLY A 319 21.83 -22.08 -19.26
N TYR A 320 20.81 -21.95 -18.41
CA TYR A 320 19.48 -22.48 -18.69
C TYR A 320 18.72 -21.59 -19.68
N THR A 321 18.00 -22.20 -20.62
CA THR A 321 16.94 -21.52 -21.38
C THR A 321 15.67 -21.58 -20.56
N VAL A 322 15.10 -20.40 -20.24
CA VAL A 322 13.96 -20.26 -19.33
C VAL A 322 12.70 -19.86 -20.08
N ASP A 323 11.69 -20.72 -20.05
CA ASP A 323 10.36 -20.47 -20.59
C ASP A 323 9.36 -20.22 -19.44
N THR A 324 8.48 -19.23 -19.59
CA THR A 324 7.40 -19.02 -18.61
C THR A 324 6.26 -19.99 -18.86
N ALA A 325 5.86 -20.75 -17.84
CA ALA A 325 4.73 -21.68 -17.88
C ALA A 325 3.63 -21.29 -16.88
N PRO A 326 2.37 -21.75 -17.06
CA PRO A 326 1.33 -21.56 -16.05
C PRO A 326 1.78 -22.15 -14.70
N GLY A 327 1.93 -21.28 -13.69
CA GLY A 327 2.33 -21.69 -12.34
C GLY A 327 3.84 -21.78 -12.09
N GLY A 328 4.71 -21.45 -13.05
CA GLY A 328 6.16 -21.50 -12.81
C GLY A 328 7.04 -21.18 -14.02
N LEU A 329 8.27 -21.66 -13.97
CA LEU A 329 9.29 -21.59 -15.00
C LEU A 329 9.58 -23.02 -15.48
N ARG A 330 9.74 -23.17 -16.79
CA ARG A 330 10.30 -24.38 -17.39
C ARG A 330 11.70 -24.06 -17.87
N LEU A 331 12.62 -24.95 -17.57
CA LEU A 331 14.04 -24.79 -17.82
C LEU A 331 14.51 -25.89 -18.74
N THR A 332 15.31 -25.54 -19.73
CA THR A 332 15.98 -26.49 -20.62
C THR A 332 17.45 -26.11 -20.73
N ARG A 333 18.29 -27.08 -21.10
CA ARG A 333 19.72 -26.86 -21.33
C ARG A 333 20.16 -27.66 -22.54
N GLU A 334 21.15 -27.16 -23.28
CA GLU A 334 21.56 -27.78 -24.56
C GLU A 334 22.05 -29.23 -24.38
N ASP A 335 22.71 -29.53 -23.27
CA ASP A 335 23.19 -30.88 -22.95
C ASP A 335 22.15 -31.76 -22.20
N TRP A 336 20.91 -31.26 -22.04
CA TRP A 336 19.79 -31.94 -21.37
C TRP A 336 18.75 -32.44 -22.38
N TYR A 337 19.16 -33.21 -23.37
CA TYR A 337 18.27 -33.65 -24.47
C TYR A 337 17.03 -34.46 -24.02
N GLU A 338 17.10 -35.12 -22.86
CA GLU A 338 16.01 -35.94 -22.31
C GLU A 338 15.29 -35.31 -21.10
N HIS A 339 15.74 -34.15 -20.64
CA HIS A 339 15.32 -33.56 -19.37
C HIS A 339 14.92 -32.10 -19.53
N SER A 340 13.88 -31.71 -18.81
CA SER A 340 13.65 -30.31 -18.45
C SER A 340 13.58 -30.18 -16.94
N ALA A 341 13.65 -28.98 -16.42
CA ALA A 341 13.31 -28.72 -15.04
C ALA A 341 12.11 -27.78 -14.96
N GLU A 342 11.33 -27.91 -13.90
CA GLU A 342 10.24 -27.01 -13.56
C GLU A 342 10.56 -26.37 -12.22
N VAL A 343 10.42 -25.05 -12.15
CA VAL A 343 10.61 -24.26 -10.93
C VAL A 343 9.34 -23.48 -10.66
N TRP A 344 8.87 -23.49 -9.43
CA TRP A 344 7.73 -22.67 -9.01
C TRP A 344 7.96 -22.10 -7.62
N VAL A 345 7.24 -21.03 -7.31
CA VAL A 345 7.21 -20.44 -5.97
C VAL A 345 5.85 -20.77 -5.39
N ASP A 346 5.81 -21.37 -4.22
CA ASP A 346 4.55 -21.67 -3.54
C ASP A 346 3.99 -20.45 -2.79
N GLN A 347 2.91 -20.66 -2.04
CA GLN A 347 2.22 -19.59 -1.32
C GLN A 347 3.03 -19.04 -0.15
N ASP A 348 3.95 -19.83 0.40
CA ASP A 348 4.84 -19.43 1.50
C ASP A 348 6.10 -18.71 0.97
N GLY A 349 6.25 -18.66 -0.35
CA GLY A 349 7.39 -18.06 -1.02
C GLY A 349 8.61 -18.97 -1.05
N VAL A 350 8.42 -20.28 -0.84
CA VAL A 350 9.49 -21.28 -0.95
C VAL A 350 9.70 -21.61 -2.42
N LEU A 351 10.97 -21.59 -2.83
CA LEU A 351 11.39 -21.96 -4.17
C LEU A 351 11.41 -23.48 -4.28
N ASN A 352 10.52 -24.01 -5.10
CA ASN A 352 10.42 -25.43 -5.37
C ASN A 352 10.97 -25.71 -6.77
N GLY A 353 11.64 -26.84 -6.93
CA GLY A 353 12.13 -27.28 -8.23
C GLY A 353 12.02 -28.79 -8.39
N ARG A 354 11.83 -29.25 -9.63
CA ARG A 354 11.93 -30.67 -9.97
C ARG A 354 12.49 -30.85 -11.37
N VAL A 355 13.26 -31.91 -11.56
CA VAL A 355 13.66 -32.40 -12.89
C VAL A 355 12.55 -33.30 -13.44
N VAL A 356 12.19 -33.06 -14.69
CA VAL A 356 11.16 -33.77 -15.44
C VAL A 356 11.81 -34.46 -16.64
N ARG A 357 11.50 -35.73 -16.82
CA ARG A 357 11.98 -36.50 -17.97
C ARG A 357 10.98 -36.40 -19.13
N GLU A 358 11.48 -36.07 -20.32
CA GLU A 358 10.66 -35.86 -21.53
C GLU A 358 10.48 -37.16 -22.34
N ASN A 359 11.45 -38.08 -22.28
CA ASN A 359 11.42 -39.36 -23.00
C ASN A 359 11.62 -40.55 -22.04
N ASP A 360 10.86 -41.63 -22.25
CA ASP A 360 11.03 -42.88 -21.50
C ASP A 360 12.24 -43.65 -22.03
N VAL A 361 13.31 -43.73 -21.22
CA VAL A 361 14.45 -44.63 -21.45
C VAL A 361 14.73 -45.39 -20.17
N ASP A 362 14.65 -46.72 -20.24
CA ASP A 362 14.85 -47.60 -19.10
C ASP A 362 16.31 -48.13 -19.03
N GLY A 363 16.80 -48.40 -17.82
CA GLY A 363 18.10 -49.01 -17.56
C GLY A 363 18.94 -48.28 -16.51
N ASP A 364 19.94 -48.97 -15.95
CA ASP A 364 20.77 -48.45 -14.85
C ASP A 364 21.55 -47.17 -15.23
N GLN A 365 21.98 -47.06 -16.49
CA GLN A 365 22.64 -45.85 -17.01
C GLN A 365 21.69 -44.65 -17.05
N ALA A 366 20.43 -44.89 -17.43
CA ALA A 366 19.40 -43.86 -17.43
C ALA A 366 19.10 -43.39 -15.99
N GLU A 367 19.01 -44.31 -15.03
CA GLU A 367 18.83 -43.93 -13.62
C GLU A 367 20.02 -43.16 -13.04
N ALA A 368 21.25 -43.50 -13.42
CA ALA A 368 22.44 -42.78 -13.01
C ALA A 368 22.48 -41.37 -13.59
N GLY A 369 22.11 -41.21 -14.87
CA GLY A 369 21.95 -39.91 -15.51
C GLY A 369 20.86 -39.07 -14.85
N ASP A 370 19.70 -39.65 -14.59
CA ASP A 370 18.57 -39.04 -13.90
C ASP A 370 18.98 -38.45 -12.54
N ARG A 371 19.72 -39.23 -11.73
CA ARG A 371 20.26 -38.76 -10.44
C ARG A 371 21.25 -37.63 -10.60
N ALA A 372 22.21 -37.76 -11.53
CA ALA A 372 23.20 -36.73 -11.77
C ALA A 372 22.56 -35.39 -12.19
N ARG A 373 21.49 -35.42 -13.01
CA ARG A 373 20.74 -34.23 -13.40
C ARG A 373 19.93 -33.63 -12.25
N CYS A 374 19.32 -34.46 -11.41
CA CYS A 374 18.69 -33.98 -10.17
C CYS A 374 19.70 -33.26 -9.27
N ASP A 375 20.87 -33.85 -9.02
CA ASP A 375 21.89 -33.28 -8.16
C ASP A 375 22.42 -31.95 -8.71
N GLU A 376 22.76 -31.91 -10.01
CA GLU A 376 23.21 -30.70 -10.70
C GLU A 376 22.17 -29.58 -10.63
N PHE A 377 20.90 -29.91 -10.87
CA PHE A 377 19.80 -28.94 -10.80
C PHE A 377 19.58 -28.43 -9.37
N ASN A 378 19.60 -29.34 -8.40
CA ASN A 378 19.41 -29.05 -7.00
C ASN A 378 20.50 -28.11 -6.47
N ASP A 379 21.77 -28.34 -6.86
CA ASP A 379 22.89 -27.47 -6.52
C ASP A 379 22.73 -26.07 -7.15
N ALA A 380 22.34 -26.01 -8.43
CA ALA A 380 22.06 -24.76 -9.12
C ALA A 380 20.93 -23.97 -8.43
N LEU A 381 19.85 -24.64 -8.04
CA LEU A 381 18.72 -24.02 -7.35
C LEU A 381 19.07 -23.57 -5.92
N SER A 382 19.89 -24.35 -5.20
CA SER A 382 20.43 -23.96 -3.90
C SER A 382 21.31 -22.71 -4.00
N GLU A 383 22.19 -22.62 -5.01
CA GLU A 383 23.01 -21.42 -5.25
C GLU A 383 22.14 -20.18 -5.49
N VAL A 384 21.07 -20.32 -6.28
CA VAL A 384 20.09 -19.25 -6.48
C VAL A 384 19.41 -18.87 -5.17
N GLY A 385 19.01 -19.87 -4.37
CA GLY A 385 18.45 -19.66 -3.03
C GLY A 385 19.35 -18.84 -2.12
N ASP A 386 20.62 -19.24 -2.02
CA ASP A 386 21.62 -18.56 -1.21
C ASP A 386 21.84 -17.11 -1.65
N ARG A 387 21.89 -16.88 -2.97
CA ARG A 387 22.04 -15.54 -3.56
C ARG A 387 20.86 -14.63 -3.27
N LEU A 388 19.64 -15.18 -3.24
CA LEU A 388 18.41 -14.44 -3.01
C LEU A 388 17.98 -14.42 -1.54
N HIS A 389 18.70 -15.13 -0.67
CA HIS A 389 18.28 -15.43 0.70
C HIS A 389 16.86 -15.99 0.76
N ALA A 390 16.52 -16.85 -0.20
CA ALA A 390 15.22 -17.51 -0.31
C ALA A 390 15.30 -18.93 0.22
N GLU A 391 14.22 -19.39 0.87
CA GLU A 391 14.10 -20.80 1.25
C GLU A 391 13.89 -21.64 -0.02
N VAL A 392 14.65 -22.74 -0.14
CA VAL A 392 14.58 -23.65 -1.28
C VAL A 392 14.22 -25.04 -0.80
N ALA A 393 13.12 -25.59 -1.32
CA ALA A 393 12.74 -26.97 -1.12
C ALA A 393 13.43 -27.83 -2.17
N VAL A 394 14.49 -28.52 -1.76
CA VAL A 394 15.30 -29.41 -2.60
C VAL A 394 15.09 -30.85 -2.16
N ASP A 395 14.49 -31.69 -3.01
CA ASP A 395 14.42 -33.13 -2.76
C ASP A 395 15.62 -33.83 -3.38
N ARG A 396 16.68 -34.01 -2.58
CA ARG A 396 17.91 -34.72 -3.00
C ARG A 396 17.72 -36.23 -3.19
N ASN A 397 16.59 -36.77 -2.75
CA ASN A 397 16.25 -38.18 -2.97
C ASN A 397 15.23 -38.34 -4.11
N HIS A 398 14.87 -37.26 -4.80
CA HIS A 398 13.86 -37.28 -5.85
C HIS A 398 14.35 -37.99 -7.10
N ARG A 399 13.53 -38.90 -7.62
CA ARG A 399 13.68 -39.41 -8.98
C ARG A 399 12.95 -38.47 -9.94
N PRO A 400 13.48 -38.18 -11.14
CA PRO A 400 12.79 -37.35 -12.11
C PRO A 400 11.37 -37.83 -12.35
N GLN A 401 10.42 -36.90 -12.31
CA GLN A 401 9.04 -37.24 -12.61
C GLN A 401 8.91 -37.45 -14.11
N ARG A 402 8.31 -38.57 -14.51
CA ARG A 402 7.95 -38.77 -15.91
C ARG A 402 6.87 -37.75 -16.25
N ARG A 403 7.10 -36.89 -17.24
CA ARG A 403 6.00 -36.07 -17.76
C ARG A 403 4.98 -37.05 -18.31
N ALA A 404 3.82 -37.15 -17.68
CA ALA A 404 2.74 -37.96 -18.22
C ALA A 404 2.54 -37.51 -19.67
N ARG A 405 2.84 -38.39 -20.65
CA ARG A 405 2.43 -38.21 -22.04
C ARG A 405 0.96 -37.82 -21.97
N SER A 406 0.67 -36.59 -22.34
CA SER A 406 -0.59 -35.92 -22.03
C SER A 406 -1.76 -36.88 -22.10
N ALA A 407 -2.44 -37.10 -20.96
CA ALA A 407 -3.83 -37.49 -21.05
C ALA A 407 -4.51 -36.45 -21.97
N PRO A 408 -5.32 -36.87 -22.95
CA PRO A 408 -5.94 -35.95 -23.90
C PRO A 408 -6.68 -34.86 -23.11
N ASP A 409 -6.37 -33.61 -23.46
CA ASP A 409 -6.86 -32.36 -22.90
C ASP A 409 -8.30 -32.46 -22.36
N THR A 410 -8.44 -32.75 -21.06
CA THR A 410 -9.73 -32.90 -20.37
C THR A 410 -10.44 -31.56 -20.17
N THR A 411 -9.79 -30.45 -20.55
CA THR A 411 -10.38 -29.11 -20.56
C THR A 411 -11.59 -29.03 -21.50
N ARG A 412 -11.71 -29.93 -22.48
CA ARG A 412 -12.88 -29.99 -23.38
C ARG A 412 -14.07 -30.79 -22.82
N ILE A 413 -13.89 -31.64 -21.80
CA ILE A 413 -14.95 -32.50 -21.26
C ILE A 413 -15.79 -31.80 -20.18
N GLN A 414 -15.23 -30.82 -19.45
CA GLN A 414 -16.02 -30.06 -18.47
C GLN A 414 -16.95 -29.02 -19.13
N THR A 415 -16.63 -28.50 -20.32
CA THR A 415 -17.54 -27.57 -21.02
C THR A 415 -18.73 -28.28 -21.68
N GLN A 416 -18.62 -29.59 -21.98
CA GLN A 416 -19.72 -30.36 -22.56
C GLN A 416 -20.74 -30.86 -21.52
N ARG A 417 -20.32 -31.10 -20.26
CA ARG A 417 -21.26 -31.49 -19.18
C ARG A 417 -22.08 -30.34 -18.61
N ARG A 418 -21.68 -29.08 -18.82
CA ARG A 418 -22.45 -27.90 -18.40
C ARG A 418 -23.52 -27.44 -19.39
N ARG A 419 -23.63 -28.07 -20.57
CA ARG A 419 -24.70 -27.80 -21.56
C ARG A 419 -25.81 -28.85 -21.57
N GLN A 420 -25.78 -29.84 -20.67
CA GLN A 420 -26.80 -30.89 -20.56
C GLN A 420 -27.38 -31.04 -19.14
N ALA A 421 -27.20 -30.04 -18.28
CA ALA A 421 -27.84 -29.95 -16.97
C ALA A 421 -28.69 -28.69 -16.87
#